data_AF-A0A967SF19-F1
#
_entry.id   AF-A0A967SF19-F1
#
_cell.length_a   1.000
_cell.length_b   1.000
_cell.length_c   1.000
_cell.angle_alpha   90.00
_cell.angle_beta   90.00
_cell.angle_gamma   90.00
#
_symmetry.space_group_name_H-M   'P 1'
#
loop_
_entity.id
_entity.type
_entity.pdbx_description
1 polymer ?
#
loop_
_entity_poly.entity_id
_entity_poly.type
_entity_poly.pdbx_seq_one_letter_code
_entity_poly.pdbx_strand_id
1 'polypeptide(L)'
;MVRNYGRTETPRWARERRAVWARVVIGVAVLGLVYSLVRIQVVRAEEFATQARENMLRPVTVRAPRGTIYDRHGRVVAENRVAYQVQLMPAPIDSLRVKVDSLRPVLRLTDADTAAAFRRYRVSPNRPMTVLDDASLEQVARLEERRREFPDVLIHEYPKRYYPAGPAVAHLIGYVAEISRQELEMPRYADYRQGRWIGKAGLEQQYERILGGEPGLRYMEVDARGGIKRWLPESMGIPAIPGEDLHLNLDLDLQRYGAYLLQETAQSLGMERAQGAFVAIDPRTGGVLALYSNPSYDPNLFTGGIRSDIWRALTQDSTKPLLDRATGDAQPPGSTFKMSVAALALEAGVITPDWVMPIPCTGGMTYQRRYARCWTNHGQRFDLAG
;
A
#
# COMPACT_ATOMS: atom_id res chain seq x y z
N MET A 1 -37.82 17.63 -88.22
CA MET A 1 -36.34 17.58 -88.14
C MET A 1 -35.95 16.82 -86.88
N VAL A 2 -35.49 15.58 -87.00
CA VAL A 2 -34.86 14.85 -85.88
C VAL A 2 -33.48 14.42 -86.38
N ARG A 3 -32.42 15.07 -85.85
CA ARG A 3 -31.02 14.68 -86.10
C ARG A 3 -30.66 13.55 -85.14
N ASN A 4 -30.55 12.33 -85.65
CA ASN A 4 -29.93 11.22 -84.92
C ASN A 4 -28.40 11.32 -85.09
N TYR A 5 -27.71 11.58 -83.99
CA TYR A 5 -26.25 11.45 -83.92
C TYR A 5 -25.88 9.96 -83.97
N GLY A 6 -25.10 9.59 -84.99
CA GLY A 6 -24.56 8.24 -85.14
C GLY A 6 -23.62 7.88 -83.99
N ARG A 7 -23.92 6.77 -83.31
CA ARG A 7 -22.98 6.11 -82.41
C ARG A 7 -21.81 5.57 -83.26
N THR A 8 -20.61 6.09 -83.02
CA THR A 8 -19.37 5.52 -83.54
C THR A 8 -19.13 4.17 -82.85
N GLU A 9 -19.49 3.07 -83.51
CA GLU A 9 -19.13 1.74 -83.03
C GLU A 9 -17.62 1.56 -83.12
N THR A 10 -16.95 1.51 -81.96
CA THR A 10 -15.52 1.18 -81.89
C THR A 10 -15.27 -0.20 -82.52
N PRO A 11 -14.23 -0.36 -83.35
CA PRO A 11 -14.01 -1.60 -84.10
C PRO A 11 -13.71 -2.80 -83.17
N ARG A 12 -14.25 -3.98 -83.51
CA ARG A 12 -14.19 -5.21 -82.69
C ARG A 12 -12.77 -5.60 -82.26
N TRP A 13 -11.77 -5.45 -83.15
CA TRP A 13 -10.35 -5.76 -82.86
C TRP A 13 -9.73 -4.86 -81.77
N ALA A 14 -10.19 -3.61 -81.64
CA ALA A 14 -9.73 -2.70 -80.59
C ALA A 14 -10.35 -3.04 -79.23
N ARG A 15 -11.57 -3.60 -79.20
CA ARG A 15 -12.19 -4.11 -77.96
C ARG A 15 -11.53 -5.40 -77.49
N GLU A 16 -11.18 -6.29 -78.41
CA GLU A 16 -10.47 -7.54 -78.09
C GLU A 16 -9.06 -7.30 -77.55
N ARG A 17 -8.27 -6.40 -78.16
CA ARG A 17 -6.96 -6.02 -77.63
C ARG A 17 -7.03 -5.37 -76.25
N ARG A 18 -8.02 -4.49 -76.01
CA ARG A 18 -8.26 -3.91 -74.68
C ARG A 18 -8.67 -4.96 -73.65
N ALA A 19 -9.47 -5.95 -74.05
CA ALA A 19 -9.86 -7.06 -73.18
C ALA A 19 -8.67 -7.96 -72.83
N VAL A 20 -7.76 -8.24 -73.77
CA VAL A 20 -6.54 -9.01 -73.50
C VAL A 20 -5.62 -8.25 -72.54
N TRP A 21 -5.37 -6.97 -72.78
CA TRP A 21 -4.57 -6.14 -71.87
C TRP A 21 -5.20 -6.02 -70.49
N ALA A 22 -6.52 -5.85 -70.40
CA ALA A 22 -7.22 -5.85 -69.11
C ALA A 22 -7.04 -7.18 -68.36
N ARG A 23 -7.14 -8.33 -69.05
CA ARG A 23 -6.88 -9.65 -68.43
C ARG A 23 -5.44 -9.80 -67.96
N VAL A 24 -4.46 -9.31 -68.71
CA VAL A 24 -3.04 -9.34 -68.31
C VAL A 24 -2.82 -8.48 -67.07
N VAL A 25 -3.33 -7.25 -67.06
CA VAL A 25 -3.22 -6.35 -65.90
C VAL A 25 -3.90 -6.94 -64.67
N ILE A 26 -5.09 -7.52 -64.83
CA ILE A 26 -5.79 -8.23 -63.75
C ILE A 26 -4.97 -9.45 -63.28
N GLY A 27 -4.42 -10.24 -64.20
CA GLY A 27 -3.60 -11.40 -63.87
C GLY A 27 -2.35 -11.05 -63.08
N VAL A 28 -1.65 -9.99 -63.47
CA VAL A 28 -0.48 -9.46 -62.74
C VAL A 28 -0.89 -8.93 -61.36
N ALA A 29 -2.02 -8.21 -61.26
CA ALA A 29 -2.53 -7.72 -59.98
C ALA A 29 -2.89 -8.89 -59.03
N VAL A 30 -3.55 -9.93 -59.55
CA VAL A 30 -3.89 -11.14 -58.78
C VAL A 30 -2.62 -11.87 -58.34
N LEU A 31 -1.63 -12.03 -59.21
CA LEU A 31 -0.33 -12.61 -58.83
C LEU A 31 0.37 -11.81 -57.74
N GLY A 32 0.33 -10.48 -57.82
CA GLY A 32 0.85 -9.60 -56.76
C GLY A 32 0.12 -9.78 -55.42
N LEU A 33 -1.20 -9.93 -55.44
CA LEU A 33 -2.01 -10.21 -54.25
C LEU A 33 -1.70 -11.59 -53.67
N VAL A 34 -1.56 -12.63 -54.51
CA VAL A 34 -1.19 -13.99 -54.07
C VAL A 34 0.20 -13.98 -53.44
N TYR A 35 1.17 -13.30 -54.05
CA TYR A 35 2.51 -13.14 -53.47
C TYR A 35 2.46 -12.43 -52.11
N SER A 36 1.70 -11.34 -51.99
CA SER A 36 1.51 -10.64 -50.73
C SER A 36 0.88 -11.56 -49.67
N LEU A 37 -0.11 -12.36 -50.05
CA LEU A 37 -0.78 -13.31 -49.17
C LEU A 37 0.20 -14.39 -48.68
N VAL A 38 0.98 -15.00 -49.57
CA VAL A 38 2.02 -15.99 -49.22
C VAL A 38 3.09 -15.37 -48.32
N ARG A 39 3.49 -14.13 -48.59
CA ARG A 39 4.46 -13.41 -47.75
C ARG A 39 3.95 -13.24 -46.32
N ILE A 40 2.67 -12.91 -46.13
CA ILE A 40 2.08 -12.74 -44.80
C ILE A 40 1.84 -14.10 -44.12
N GLN A 41 1.27 -15.06 -44.85
CA GLN A 41 0.81 -16.35 -44.33
C GLN A 41 1.93 -17.37 -44.11
N VAL A 42 3.05 -17.28 -44.85
CA VAL A 42 4.12 -18.27 -44.82
C VAL A 42 5.43 -17.64 -44.34
N VAL A 43 5.89 -16.56 -44.99
CA VAL A 43 7.21 -15.96 -44.67
C VAL A 43 7.21 -15.27 -43.31
N ARG A 44 6.09 -14.61 -42.94
CA ARG A 44 5.94 -13.91 -41.65
C ARG A 44 4.97 -14.58 -40.69
N ALA A 45 4.60 -15.83 -40.94
CA ALA A 45 3.61 -16.55 -40.15
C ALA A 45 4.01 -16.63 -38.67
N GLU A 46 5.26 -17.04 -38.41
CA GLU A 46 5.79 -17.20 -37.05
C GLU A 46 5.94 -15.86 -36.32
N GLU A 47 6.36 -14.82 -37.04
CA GLU A 47 6.51 -13.47 -36.50
C GLU A 47 5.14 -12.92 -36.06
N PHE A 48 4.13 -12.99 -36.93
CA PHE A 48 2.77 -12.56 -36.60
C PHE A 48 2.11 -13.45 -35.55
N ALA A 49 2.40 -14.76 -35.54
CA ALA A 49 1.92 -15.65 -34.48
C ALA A 49 2.53 -15.30 -33.12
N THR A 50 3.80 -14.91 -33.08
CA THR A 50 4.49 -14.48 -31.86
C THR A 50 3.95 -13.14 -31.38
N GLN A 51 3.84 -12.15 -32.27
CA GLN A 51 3.23 -10.86 -31.95
C GLN A 51 1.78 -11.00 -31.49
N ALA A 52 1.02 -11.91 -32.10
CA ALA A 52 -0.34 -12.21 -31.66
C ALA A 52 -0.36 -12.82 -30.26
N ARG A 53 0.55 -13.76 -29.96
CA ARG A 53 0.69 -14.33 -28.60
C ARG A 53 1.07 -13.26 -27.59
N GLU A 54 2.08 -12.43 -27.88
CA GLU A 54 2.49 -11.34 -26.99
C GLU A 54 1.34 -10.34 -26.74
N ASN A 55 0.58 -10.00 -27.77
CA ASN A 55 -0.60 -9.14 -27.64
C ASN A 55 -1.74 -9.80 -26.86
N MET A 56 -1.81 -11.13 -26.86
CA MET A 56 -2.74 -11.92 -26.05
C MET A 56 -2.25 -12.11 -24.60
N LEU A 57 -1.00 -11.79 -24.25
CA LEU A 57 -0.48 -11.93 -22.90
C LEU A 57 -0.44 -10.58 -22.18
N ARG A 58 -1.20 -10.46 -21.08
CA ARG A 58 -1.08 -9.30 -20.18
C ARG A 58 -0.36 -9.70 -18.89
N PRO A 59 0.77 -9.05 -18.56
CA PRO A 59 1.41 -9.26 -17.26
C PRO A 59 0.63 -8.54 -16.16
N VAL A 60 0.46 -9.20 -15.03
CA VAL A 60 -0.08 -8.64 -13.79
C VAL A 60 0.90 -8.92 -12.67
N THR A 61 1.27 -7.87 -11.96
CA THR A 61 2.16 -7.95 -10.81
C THR A 61 1.47 -8.65 -9.65
N VAL A 62 2.13 -9.66 -9.10
CA VAL A 62 1.68 -10.37 -7.90
C VAL A 62 2.48 -9.86 -6.71
N ARG A 63 1.79 -9.60 -5.60
CA ARG A 63 2.43 -9.11 -4.37
C ARG A 63 3.32 -10.20 -3.78
N ALA A 64 4.51 -9.81 -3.35
CA ALA A 64 5.36 -10.68 -2.54
C ALA A 64 4.84 -10.75 -1.10
N PRO A 65 4.89 -11.93 -0.45
CA PRO A 65 4.77 -12.01 1.00
C PRO A 65 5.88 -11.19 1.64
N ARG A 66 5.53 -10.29 2.56
CA ARG A 66 6.54 -9.51 3.30
C ARG A 66 7.19 -10.37 4.38
N GLY A 67 8.40 -10.03 4.81
CA GLY A 67 9.02 -10.68 5.96
C GLY A 67 8.13 -10.59 7.22
N THR A 68 8.07 -11.65 8.00
CA THR A 68 7.36 -11.70 9.28
C THR A 68 8.16 -10.95 10.34
N ILE A 69 7.48 -10.17 11.18
CA ILE A 69 8.12 -9.46 12.29
C ILE A 69 7.82 -10.23 13.57
N TYR A 70 8.88 -10.61 14.28
CA TYR A 70 8.83 -11.35 15.54
C TYR A 70 9.28 -10.48 16.71
N ASP A 71 8.66 -10.72 17.87
CA ASP A 71 9.13 -10.19 19.14
C ASP A 71 10.34 -11.00 19.65
N ARG A 72 10.90 -10.59 20.78
CA ARG A 72 12.09 -11.22 21.37
C ARG A 72 11.88 -12.69 21.79
N HIS A 73 10.64 -13.13 21.91
CA HIS A 73 10.25 -14.49 22.29
C HIS A 73 9.77 -15.31 21.09
N GLY A 74 9.92 -14.78 19.87
CA GLY A 74 9.50 -15.45 18.63
C GLY A 74 8.01 -15.36 18.33
N ARG A 75 7.25 -14.49 19.02
CA ARG A 75 5.84 -14.28 18.74
C ARG A 75 5.64 -13.33 17.58
N VAL A 76 4.63 -13.60 16.77
CA VAL A 76 4.30 -12.78 15.60
C VAL A 76 3.74 -11.43 16.02
N VAL A 77 4.40 -10.36 15.53
CA VAL A 77 3.99 -8.96 15.67
C VAL A 77 3.33 -8.46 14.39
N ALA A 78 3.84 -8.89 13.23
CA ALA A 78 3.24 -8.65 11.92
C ALA A 78 3.48 -9.85 10.99
N GLU A 79 2.42 -10.32 10.35
CA GLU A 79 2.43 -11.49 9.44
C GLU A 79 1.68 -11.20 8.14
N ASN A 80 1.73 -12.13 7.20
CA ASN A 80 0.84 -12.12 6.05
C ASN A 80 -0.27 -13.13 6.25
N ARG A 81 -1.50 -12.74 5.91
CA ARG A 81 -2.65 -13.62 5.81
C ARG A 81 -3.10 -13.72 4.37
N VAL A 82 -3.71 -14.86 4.04
CA VAL A 82 -4.37 -15.05 2.76
C VAL A 82 -5.61 -14.16 2.73
N ALA A 83 -5.68 -13.26 1.75
CA ALA A 83 -6.86 -12.45 1.47
C ALA A 83 -7.31 -12.63 0.02
N TYR A 84 -8.60 -12.36 -0.20
CA TYR A 84 -9.23 -12.56 -1.50
C TYR A 84 -9.74 -11.23 -2.05
N GLN A 85 -9.33 -10.91 -3.28
CA GLN A 85 -9.86 -9.81 -4.04
C GLN A 85 -10.94 -10.28 -4.99
N VAL A 86 -12.06 -9.56 -5.02
CA VAL A 86 -13.06 -9.72 -6.08
C VAL A 86 -12.81 -8.63 -7.12
N GLN A 87 -12.43 -9.06 -8.32
CA GLN A 87 -12.09 -8.17 -9.42
C GLN A 87 -13.04 -8.40 -10.59
N LEU A 88 -13.41 -7.30 -11.25
CA LEU A 88 -14.09 -7.32 -12.52
C LEU A 88 -13.11 -7.03 -13.63
N MET A 89 -13.28 -7.78 -14.69
CA MET A 89 -12.71 -7.58 -16.00
C MET A 89 -12.81 -6.14 -16.50
N PRO A 90 -11.74 -5.55 -17.10
CA PRO A 90 -11.83 -4.26 -17.76
C PRO A 90 -12.95 -4.26 -18.80
N ALA A 91 -13.86 -3.29 -18.69
CA ALA A 91 -14.96 -3.09 -19.63
C ALA A 91 -15.38 -1.61 -19.66
N PRO A 92 -16.21 -1.18 -20.62
CA PRO A 92 -16.83 0.14 -20.58
C PRO A 92 -17.54 0.39 -19.23
N ILE A 93 -17.45 1.61 -18.71
CA ILE A 93 -17.97 1.96 -17.37
C ILE A 93 -19.44 1.60 -17.21
N ASP A 94 -20.26 1.79 -18.25
CA ASP A 94 -21.69 1.50 -18.18
C ASP A 94 -21.96 0.00 -18.03
N SER A 95 -21.19 -0.85 -18.73
CA SER A 95 -21.25 -2.30 -18.55
C SER A 95 -20.77 -2.73 -17.16
N LEU A 96 -19.74 -2.06 -16.62
CA LEU A 96 -19.25 -2.33 -15.27
C LEU A 96 -20.27 -1.95 -14.20
N ARG A 97 -21.04 -0.86 -14.36
CA ARG A 97 -22.10 -0.48 -13.42
C ARG A 97 -23.13 -1.59 -13.29
N VAL A 98 -23.65 -2.08 -14.41
CA VAL A 98 -24.64 -3.18 -14.43
C VAL A 98 -24.09 -4.42 -13.71
N LYS A 99 -22.82 -4.78 -13.93
CA LYS A 99 -22.19 -5.93 -13.25
C LYS A 99 -21.96 -5.69 -11.75
N VAL A 100 -21.57 -4.50 -11.35
CA VAL A 100 -21.41 -4.16 -9.93
C VAL A 100 -22.77 -4.19 -9.22
N ASP A 101 -23.82 -3.74 -9.89
CA ASP A 101 -25.17 -3.74 -9.33
C ASP A 101 -25.73 -5.16 -9.14
N SER A 102 -25.40 -6.10 -10.03
CA SER A 102 -25.74 -7.52 -9.82
C SER A 102 -24.91 -8.18 -8.72
N LEU A 103 -23.68 -7.71 -8.47
CA LEU A 103 -22.82 -8.20 -7.38
C LEU A 103 -23.17 -7.62 -6.00
N ARG A 104 -23.77 -6.43 -5.94
CA ARG A 104 -24.20 -5.78 -4.68
C ARG A 104 -24.94 -6.71 -3.71
N PRO A 105 -26.02 -7.42 -4.11
CA PRO A 105 -26.75 -8.28 -3.18
C PRO A 105 -25.96 -9.52 -2.76
N VAL A 106 -25.08 -10.04 -3.62
CA VAL A 106 -24.28 -11.25 -3.34
C VAL A 106 -23.17 -10.96 -2.33
N LEU A 107 -22.45 -9.85 -2.55
CA LEU A 107 -21.29 -9.46 -1.75
C LEU A 107 -21.62 -8.46 -0.64
N ARG A 108 -22.88 -8.01 -0.53
CA ARG A 108 -23.32 -6.97 0.43
C ARG A 108 -22.48 -5.69 0.32
N LEU A 109 -22.22 -5.24 -0.91
CA LEU A 109 -21.39 -4.06 -1.16
C LEU A 109 -22.11 -2.79 -0.70
N THR A 110 -21.36 -1.87 -0.08
CA THR A 110 -21.86 -0.53 0.25
C THR A 110 -21.69 0.43 -0.93
N ASP A 111 -22.43 1.54 -0.92
CA ASP A 111 -22.24 2.60 -1.91
C ASP A 111 -20.80 3.17 -1.89
N ALA A 112 -20.18 3.21 -0.71
CA ALA A 112 -18.79 3.64 -0.55
C ALA A 112 -17.82 2.71 -1.28
N ASP A 113 -18.02 1.39 -1.18
CA ASP A 113 -17.18 0.37 -1.84
C ASP A 113 -17.27 0.50 -3.36
N THR A 114 -18.50 0.61 -3.88
CA THR A 114 -18.71 0.76 -5.33
C THR A 114 -18.12 2.07 -5.86
N ALA A 115 -18.32 3.19 -5.15
CA ALA A 115 -17.74 4.47 -5.52
C ALA A 115 -16.21 4.43 -5.51
N ALA A 116 -15.60 3.76 -4.52
CA ALA A 116 -14.15 3.58 -4.45
C ALA A 116 -13.61 2.73 -5.62
N ALA A 117 -14.29 1.63 -5.97
CA ALA A 117 -13.93 0.79 -7.10
C ALA A 117 -13.90 1.58 -8.43
N PHE A 118 -14.96 2.35 -8.73
CA PHE A 118 -15.02 3.18 -9.93
C PHE A 118 -13.98 4.31 -9.94
N ARG A 119 -13.68 4.92 -8.79
CA ARG A 119 -12.60 5.93 -8.70
C ARG A 119 -11.25 5.33 -9.04
N ARG A 120 -10.92 4.15 -8.49
CA ARG A 120 -9.65 3.45 -8.78
C ARG A 120 -9.56 3.05 -10.26
N TYR A 121 -10.64 2.51 -10.82
CA TYR A 121 -10.67 2.09 -12.22
C TYR A 121 -10.44 3.25 -13.21
N ARG A 122 -10.98 4.44 -12.93
CA ARG A 122 -10.75 5.64 -13.77
C ARG A 122 -9.27 6.04 -13.87
N VAL A 123 -8.45 5.72 -12.87
CA VAL A 123 -7.01 6.00 -12.88
C VAL A 123 -6.24 4.96 -13.70
N SER A 124 -6.76 3.74 -13.83
CA SER A 124 -6.10 2.63 -14.53
C SER A 124 -7.11 1.72 -15.23
N PRO A 125 -7.75 2.20 -16.32
CA PRO A 125 -8.86 1.49 -16.96
C PRO A 125 -8.44 0.19 -17.67
N ASN A 126 -7.14 -0.03 -17.87
CA ASN A 126 -6.62 -1.22 -18.53
C ASN A 126 -6.29 -2.36 -17.56
N ARG A 127 -6.56 -2.20 -16.26
CA ARG A 127 -6.36 -3.22 -15.22
C ARG A 127 -7.71 -3.74 -14.71
N PRO A 128 -7.81 -4.99 -14.26
CA PRO A 128 -9.01 -5.48 -13.58
C PRO A 128 -9.45 -4.51 -12.47
N MET A 129 -10.74 -4.18 -12.46
CA MET A 129 -11.34 -3.32 -11.46
C MET A 129 -11.56 -4.12 -10.17
N THR A 130 -10.78 -3.84 -9.12
CA THR A 130 -11.05 -4.39 -7.79
C THR A 130 -12.33 -3.80 -7.22
N VAL A 131 -13.37 -4.63 -7.17
CA VAL A 131 -14.69 -4.31 -6.59
C VAL A 131 -14.60 -4.36 -5.07
N LEU A 132 -14.01 -5.44 -4.55
CA LEU A 132 -13.81 -5.66 -3.12
C LEU A 132 -12.35 -6.05 -2.88
N ASP A 133 -11.65 -5.28 -2.04
CA ASP A 133 -10.22 -5.52 -1.81
C ASP A 133 -9.99 -6.67 -0.84
N ASP A 134 -10.83 -6.83 0.18
CA ASP A 134 -10.72 -7.85 1.22
C ASP A 134 -12.06 -8.57 1.39
N ALA A 135 -12.27 -9.61 0.58
CA ALA A 135 -13.47 -10.42 0.63
C ALA A 135 -13.35 -11.49 1.71
N SER A 136 -14.38 -11.59 2.56
CA SER A 136 -14.48 -12.67 3.54
C SER A 136 -14.63 -14.02 2.83
N LEU A 137 -14.22 -15.09 3.51
CA LEU A 137 -14.40 -16.45 2.98
C LEU A 137 -15.88 -16.76 2.67
N GLU A 138 -16.81 -16.19 3.44
CA GLU A 138 -18.25 -16.29 3.18
C GLU A 138 -18.65 -15.61 1.85
N GLN A 139 -18.12 -14.41 1.59
CA GLN A 139 -18.37 -13.69 0.32
C GLN A 139 -17.78 -14.45 -0.87
N VAL A 140 -16.58 -14.99 -0.72
CA VAL A 140 -15.93 -15.83 -1.73
C VAL A 140 -16.74 -17.09 -2.01
N ALA A 141 -17.20 -17.80 -0.97
CA ALA A 141 -18.03 -19.00 -1.12
C ALA A 141 -19.35 -18.69 -1.84
N ARG A 142 -20.05 -17.61 -1.45
CA ARG A 142 -21.29 -17.16 -2.11
C ARG A 142 -21.09 -16.88 -3.60
N LEU A 143 -19.92 -16.37 -3.98
CA LEU A 143 -19.58 -16.05 -5.37
C LEU A 143 -19.20 -17.31 -6.16
N GLU A 144 -18.40 -18.21 -5.59
CA GLU A 144 -18.00 -19.49 -6.21
C GLU A 144 -19.21 -20.40 -6.47
N GLU A 145 -20.18 -20.45 -5.55
CA GLU A 145 -21.46 -21.16 -5.78
C GLU A 145 -22.22 -20.63 -7.01
N ARG A 146 -22.07 -19.33 -7.31
CA ARG A 146 -22.73 -18.63 -8.41
C ARG A 146 -21.80 -18.37 -9.59
N ARG A 147 -20.69 -19.10 -9.71
CA ARG A 147 -19.68 -18.89 -10.77
C ARG A 147 -20.26 -18.98 -12.19
N ARG A 148 -21.35 -19.73 -12.39
CA ARG A 148 -22.07 -19.79 -13.68
C ARG A 148 -22.82 -18.49 -14.02
N GLU A 149 -23.31 -17.77 -13.00
CA GLU A 149 -23.99 -16.47 -13.13
C GLU A 149 -22.98 -15.34 -13.32
N PHE A 150 -21.78 -15.49 -12.74
CA PHE A 150 -20.72 -14.48 -12.74
C PHE A 150 -19.41 -14.99 -13.38
N PRO A 151 -19.41 -15.38 -14.67
CA PRO A 151 -18.22 -15.95 -15.33
C PRO A 151 -17.08 -14.94 -15.49
N ASP A 152 -17.38 -13.64 -15.51
CA ASP A 152 -16.42 -12.55 -15.68
C ASP A 152 -15.88 -11.99 -14.36
N VAL A 153 -16.17 -12.64 -13.23
CA VAL A 153 -15.66 -12.22 -11.93
C VAL A 153 -14.43 -13.04 -11.60
N LEU A 154 -13.34 -12.34 -11.31
CA LEU A 154 -12.07 -12.93 -10.94
C LEU A 154 -11.94 -12.89 -9.42
N ILE A 155 -11.66 -14.03 -8.82
CA ILE A 155 -11.23 -14.13 -7.43
C ILE A 155 -9.71 -14.28 -7.44
N HIS A 156 -9.02 -13.30 -6.85
CA HIS A 156 -7.56 -13.27 -6.81
C HIS A 156 -7.09 -13.36 -5.37
N GLU A 157 -6.38 -14.43 -5.06
CA GLU A 157 -5.70 -14.62 -3.78
C GLU A 157 -4.41 -13.78 -3.71
N TYR A 158 -4.15 -13.15 -2.58
CA TYR A 158 -2.92 -12.40 -2.36
C TYR A 158 -2.51 -12.35 -0.88
N PRO A 159 -1.20 -12.20 -0.58
CA PRO A 159 -0.74 -11.96 0.78
C PRO A 159 -1.15 -10.56 1.24
N LYS A 160 -1.96 -10.49 2.30
CA LYS A 160 -2.35 -9.26 2.97
C LYS A 160 -1.63 -9.15 4.31
N ARG A 161 -1.01 -8.00 4.55
CA ARG A 161 -0.34 -7.72 5.82
C ARG A 161 -1.36 -7.67 6.96
N TYR A 162 -1.03 -8.26 8.11
CA TYR A 162 -1.89 -8.31 9.29
C TYR A 162 -1.07 -8.09 10.56
N TYR A 163 -1.63 -7.32 11.49
CA TYR A 163 -1.02 -6.94 12.77
C TYR A 163 -1.86 -7.47 13.94
N PRO A 164 -1.51 -8.62 14.54
CA PRO A 164 -2.31 -9.25 15.60
C PRO A 164 -2.50 -8.40 16.86
N ALA A 165 -1.57 -7.51 17.17
CA ALA A 165 -1.66 -6.61 18.33
C ALA A 165 -2.35 -5.26 18.02
N GLY A 166 -2.75 -5.04 16.76
CA GLY A 166 -3.56 -3.89 16.34
C GLY A 166 -3.00 -2.55 16.85
N PRO A 167 -3.83 -1.71 17.50
CA PRO A 167 -3.40 -0.40 17.99
C PRO A 167 -2.21 -0.40 18.94
N ALA A 168 -1.95 -1.50 19.66
CA ALA A 168 -0.85 -1.55 20.62
C ALA A 168 0.53 -1.44 19.95
N VAL A 169 0.65 -1.72 18.64
CA VAL A 169 1.93 -1.73 17.91
C VAL A 169 1.98 -0.72 16.76
N ALA A 170 0.95 0.10 16.60
CA ALA A 170 0.73 0.91 15.40
C ALA A 170 1.88 1.88 15.09
N HIS A 171 2.37 2.66 16.06
CA HIS A 171 3.45 3.62 15.81
C HIS A 171 4.82 2.96 15.69
N LEU A 172 5.06 1.92 16.50
CA LEU A 172 6.32 1.17 16.46
C LEU A 172 6.49 0.44 15.12
N ILE A 173 5.50 -0.36 14.74
CA ILE A 173 5.58 -1.19 13.53
C ILE A 173 5.23 -0.36 12.30
N GLY A 174 4.25 0.53 12.41
CA GLY A 174 3.69 1.25 11.29
C GLY A 174 2.64 0.44 10.53
N TYR A 175 2.44 0.82 9.27
CA TYR A 175 1.49 0.19 8.38
C TYR A 175 2.01 0.18 6.95
N VAL A 176 1.35 -0.60 6.10
CA VAL A 176 1.64 -0.68 4.66
C VAL A 176 0.50 -0.07 3.86
N ALA A 177 0.83 0.61 2.76
CA ALA A 177 -0.15 1.05 1.78
C ALA A 177 0.47 1.15 0.38
N GLU A 178 -0.37 1.32 -0.65
CA GLU A 178 0.10 1.50 -2.01
C GLU A 178 1.02 2.72 -2.12
N ILE A 179 2.08 2.57 -2.91
CA ILE A 179 3.00 3.66 -3.23
C ILE A 179 2.26 4.79 -3.97
N SER A 180 2.46 6.01 -3.51
CA SER A 180 1.92 7.23 -4.12
C SER A 180 2.85 7.73 -5.23
N ARG A 181 2.33 8.62 -6.08
CA ARG A 181 3.15 9.26 -7.13
C ARG A 181 4.33 10.04 -6.56
N GLN A 182 4.13 10.73 -5.46
CA GLN A 182 5.20 11.50 -4.79
C GLN A 182 6.32 10.59 -4.27
N GLU A 183 5.98 9.39 -3.77
CA GLU A 183 7.00 8.43 -3.34
C GLU A 183 7.73 7.79 -4.53
N LEU A 184 7.06 7.54 -5.67
CA LEU A 184 7.74 7.03 -6.87
C LEU A 184 8.83 7.97 -7.40
N GLU A 185 8.74 9.26 -7.11
CA GLU A 185 9.75 10.26 -7.47
C GLU A 185 10.96 10.26 -6.50
N MET A 186 10.87 9.56 -5.37
CA MET A 186 11.95 9.51 -4.38
C MET A 186 13.04 8.51 -4.81
N PRO A 187 14.34 8.86 -4.67
CA PRO A 187 15.44 7.97 -5.05
C PRO A 187 15.42 6.58 -4.40
N ARG A 188 14.89 6.47 -3.18
CA ARG A 188 14.80 5.19 -2.45
C ARG A 188 13.84 4.19 -3.08
N TYR A 189 12.93 4.64 -3.95
CA TYR A 189 11.90 3.84 -4.61
C TYR A 189 12.07 3.84 -6.14
N ALA A 190 13.27 4.11 -6.65
CA ALA A 190 13.54 4.18 -8.10
C ALA A 190 13.14 2.90 -8.86
N ASP A 191 13.30 1.74 -8.25
CA ASP A 191 12.97 0.44 -8.83
C ASP A 191 11.49 0.03 -8.63
N TYR A 192 10.70 0.90 -8.00
CA TYR A 192 9.32 0.59 -7.63
C TYR A 192 8.37 1.04 -8.76
N ARG A 193 7.22 0.38 -8.85
CA ARG A 193 6.19 0.66 -9.86
C ARG A 193 4.86 0.95 -9.18
N GLN A 194 4.02 1.74 -9.84
CA GLN A 194 2.67 2.03 -9.37
C GLN A 194 1.87 0.74 -9.12
N GLY A 195 1.23 0.64 -7.95
CA GLY A 195 0.56 -0.57 -7.48
C GLY A 195 1.36 -1.38 -6.47
N ARG A 196 2.65 -1.08 -6.27
CA ARG A 196 3.46 -1.73 -5.22
C ARG A 196 3.03 -1.26 -3.83
N TRP A 197 2.99 -2.18 -2.89
CA TRP A 197 2.69 -1.92 -1.48
C TRP A 197 3.99 -1.76 -0.71
N ILE A 198 4.09 -0.68 0.07
CA ILE A 198 5.28 -0.32 0.82
C ILE A 198 4.93 0.04 2.27
N GLY A 199 5.90 -0.10 3.17
CA GLY A 199 5.84 0.43 4.52
C GLY A 199 5.80 1.95 4.53
N LYS A 200 4.81 2.52 5.21
CA LYS A 200 4.54 3.97 5.25
C LYS A 200 5.02 4.65 6.53
N ALA A 201 5.17 3.88 7.60
CA ALA A 201 5.58 4.38 8.91
C ALA A 201 6.34 3.28 9.67
N GLY A 202 6.95 3.67 10.79
CA GLY A 202 7.57 2.76 11.74
C GLY A 202 8.61 1.83 11.12
N LEU A 203 8.73 0.64 11.71
CA LEU A 203 9.66 -0.40 11.25
C LEU A 203 9.34 -0.92 9.85
N GLU A 204 8.06 -0.93 9.43
CA GLU A 204 7.67 -1.30 8.06
C GLU A 204 8.33 -0.39 7.02
N GLN A 205 8.40 0.93 7.27
CA GLN A 205 9.06 1.87 6.37
C GLN A 205 10.60 1.80 6.51
N GLN A 206 11.09 1.76 7.75
CA GLN A 206 12.53 1.78 8.02
C GLN A 206 13.23 0.56 7.39
N TYR A 207 12.60 -0.61 7.46
CA TYR A 207 13.13 -1.87 6.95
C TYR A 207 12.44 -2.34 5.66
N GLU A 208 11.86 -1.44 4.87
CA GLU A 208 11.16 -1.77 3.61
C GLU A 208 12.01 -2.62 2.66
N ARG A 209 13.32 -2.35 2.57
CA ARG A 209 14.21 -3.12 1.68
C ARG A 209 14.40 -4.57 2.12
N ILE A 210 14.30 -4.85 3.42
CA ILE A 210 14.44 -6.19 4.00
C ILE A 210 13.08 -6.90 3.95
N LEU A 211 12.03 -6.22 4.42
CA LEU A 211 10.68 -6.77 4.55
C LEU A 211 9.94 -6.91 3.22
N GLY A 212 10.20 -6.05 2.24
CA GLY A 212 9.32 -5.85 1.08
C GLY A 212 9.30 -6.97 0.05
N GLY A 213 10.36 -7.80 -0.02
CA GLY A 213 10.53 -8.84 -1.03
C GLY A 213 10.51 -8.32 -2.47
N GLU A 214 10.45 -9.23 -3.44
CA GLU A 214 10.34 -8.89 -4.87
C GLU A 214 9.02 -9.37 -5.47
N PRO A 215 8.19 -8.45 -6.01
CA PRO A 215 6.93 -8.83 -6.65
C PRO A 215 7.13 -9.78 -7.82
N GLY A 216 6.27 -10.79 -7.92
CA GLY A 216 6.23 -11.70 -9.05
C GLY A 216 5.42 -11.15 -10.23
N LEU A 217 5.37 -11.91 -11.32
CA LEU A 217 4.54 -11.65 -12.49
C LEU A 217 3.68 -12.87 -12.81
N ARG A 218 2.38 -12.66 -13.05
CA ARG A 218 1.49 -13.66 -13.64
C ARG A 218 0.97 -13.14 -14.97
N TYR A 219 0.67 -14.04 -15.88
CA TYR A 219 0.11 -13.69 -17.18
C TYR A 219 -1.36 -14.07 -17.25
N MET A 220 -2.13 -13.24 -17.93
CA MET A 220 -3.51 -13.50 -18.28
C MET A 220 -3.68 -13.43 -19.80
N GLU A 221 -4.49 -14.34 -20.33
CA GLU A 221 -4.79 -14.41 -21.77
C GLU A 221 -5.91 -13.40 -22.08
N VAL A 222 -5.70 -12.48 -23.03
CA VAL A 222 -6.70 -11.51 -23.49
C VAL A 222 -7.12 -11.77 -24.93
N ASP A 223 -8.39 -11.50 -25.23
CA ASP A 223 -8.92 -11.52 -26.59
C ASP A 223 -8.55 -10.24 -27.37
N ALA A 224 -8.84 -10.25 -28.67
CA ALA A 224 -8.55 -9.14 -29.57
C ALA A 224 -9.31 -7.83 -29.24
N ARG A 225 -10.35 -7.89 -28.41
CA ARG A 225 -11.13 -6.74 -27.92
C ARG A 225 -10.69 -6.30 -26.52
N GLY A 226 -9.67 -6.94 -25.94
CA GLY A 226 -9.13 -6.65 -24.61
C GLY A 226 -9.82 -7.40 -23.47
N GLY A 227 -10.76 -8.31 -23.77
CA GLY A 227 -11.40 -9.19 -22.80
C GLY A 227 -10.47 -10.31 -22.35
N ILE A 228 -10.04 -10.28 -21.09
CA ILE A 228 -9.31 -11.39 -20.44
C ILE A 228 -10.17 -12.67 -20.43
N LYS A 229 -9.64 -13.76 -20.96
CA LYS A 229 -10.31 -15.08 -20.94
C LYS A 229 -10.06 -15.82 -19.63
N ARG A 230 -8.79 -15.85 -19.19
CA ARG A 230 -8.35 -16.65 -18.06
C ARG A 230 -6.95 -16.25 -17.58
N TRP A 231 -6.66 -16.61 -16.34
CA TRP A 231 -5.28 -16.72 -15.86
C TRP A 231 -4.56 -17.86 -16.55
N LEU A 232 -3.30 -17.63 -16.89
CA LEU A 232 -2.41 -18.68 -17.36
C LEU A 232 -1.76 -19.42 -16.18
N PRO A 233 -1.25 -20.64 -16.41
CA PRO A 233 -0.55 -21.40 -15.37
C PRO A 233 0.55 -20.55 -14.71
N GLU A 234 0.69 -20.70 -13.39
CA GLU A 234 1.69 -19.97 -12.59
C GLU A 234 3.12 -20.18 -13.09
N SER A 235 3.41 -21.37 -13.62
CA SER A 235 4.70 -21.73 -14.19
C SER A 235 5.13 -20.88 -15.38
N MET A 236 4.19 -20.19 -16.03
CA MET A 236 4.48 -19.25 -17.12
C MET A 236 4.87 -17.86 -16.60
N GLY A 237 4.63 -17.58 -15.31
CA GLY A 237 4.96 -16.34 -14.62
C GLY A 237 6.36 -16.33 -14.00
N ILE A 238 6.67 -15.23 -13.33
CA ILE A 238 7.83 -15.12 -12.44
C ILE A 238 7.31 -15.21 -11.01
N PRO A 239 7.75 -16.19 -10.20
CA PRO A 239 7.31 -16.29 -8.81
C PRO A 239 7.76 -15.07 -8.01
N ALA A 240 6.96 -14.66 -7.03
CA ALA A 240 7.35 -13.60 -6.10
C ALA A 240 8.39 -14.13 -5.10
N ILE A 241 9.37 -13.29 -4.75
CA ILE A 241 10.39 -13.62 -3.75
C ILE A 241 9.93 -13.01 -2.41
N PRO A 242 9.73 -13.81 -1.36
CA PRO A 242 9.37 -13.30 -0.04
C PRO A 242 10.45 -12.36 0.53
N GLY A 243 10.02 -11.38 1.32
CA GLY A 243 10.94 -10.58 2.12
C GLY A 243 11.54 -11.35 3.29
N GLU A 244 12.60 -10.81 3.87
CA GLU A 244 13.29 -11.40 5.01
C GLU A 244 12.64 -11.02 6.34
N ASP A 245 12.59 -11.96 7.27
CA ASP A 245 12.00 -11.79 8.60
C ASP A 245 12.83 -10.86 9.49
N LEU A 246 12.16 -10.18 10.43
CA LEU A 246 12.81 -9.33 11.43
C LEU A 246 12.55 -9.86 12.84
N HIS A 247 13.60 -9.92 13.66
CA HIS A 247 13.52 -10.23 15.08
C HIS A 247 13.80 -8.98 15.91
N LEU A 248 12.85 -8.58 16.74
CA LEU A 248 12.92 -7.37 17.54
C LEU A 248 13.33 -7.67 18.99
N ASN A 249 13.82 -6.64 19.70
CA ASN A 249 13.97 -6.67 21.16
C ASN A 249 12.64 -6.47 21.91
N LEU A 250 11.58 -6.12 21.17
CA LEU A 250 10.22 -5.89 21.68
C LEU A 250 9.75 -7.08 22.50
N ASP A 251 9.19 -6.83 23.68
CA ASP A 251 8.38 -7.78 24.42
C ASP A 251 6.90 -7.44 24.18
N LEU A 252 6.20 -8.31 23.44
CA LEU A 252 4.82 -8.03 23.03
C LEU A 252 3.84 -7.96 24.21
N ASP A 253 4.12 -8.66 25.32
CA ASP A 253 3.25 -8.59 26.51
C ASP A 253 3.45 -7.27 27.23
N LEU A 254 4.71 -6.84 27.40
CA LEU A 254 5.01 -5.54 27.98
C LEU A 254 4.40 -4.40 27.15
N GLN A 255 4.49 -4.50 25.82
CA GLN A 255 3.90 -3.54 24.89
C GLN A 255 2.38 -3.43 25.09
N ARG A 256 1.67 -4.57 25.09
CA ARG A 256 0.21 -4.61 25.28
C ARG A 256 -0.19 -4.13 26.66
N TYR A 257 0.53 -4.55 27.70
CA TYR A 257 0.25 -4.18 29.07
C TYR A 257 0.47 -2.68 29.31
N GLY A 258 1.58 -2.12 28.81
CA GLY A 258 1.84 -0.68 28.91
C GLY A 258 0.81 0.16 28.14
N ALA A 259 0.40 -0.29 26.94
CA ALA A 259 -0.65 0.37 26.17
C ALA A 259 -1.99 0.37 26.94
N TYR A 260 -2.36 -0.78 27.51
CA TYR A 260 -3.55 -0.92 28.36
C TYR A 260 -3.47 0.01 29.59
N LEU A 261 -2.38 -0.03 30.36
CA LEU A 261 -2.22 0.79 31.56
C LEU A 261 -2.31 2.28 31.27
N LEU A 262 -1.73 2.75 30.16
CA LEU A 262 -1.77 4.17 29.82
C LEU A 262 -3.20 4.62 29.46
N GLN A 263 -3.97 3.78 28.76
CA GLN A 263 -5.38 4.04 28.45
C GLN A 263 -6.26 3.97 29.72
N GLU A 264 -6.08 2.94 30.54
CA GLU A 264 -6.83 2.75 31.79
C GLU A 264 -6.58 3.90 32.78
N THR A 265 -5.31 4.31 32.92
CA THR A 265 -4.92 5.44 33.78
C THR A 265 -5.51 6.75 33.28
N ALA A 266 -5.48 6.98 31.96
CA ALA A 266 -6.13 8.14 31.37
C ALA A 266 -7.63 8.18 31.69
N GLN A 267 -8.32 7.04 31.54
CA GLN A 267 -9.75 6.94 31.83
C GLN A 267 -10.05 7.16 33.31
N SER A 268 -9.28 6.55 34.22
CA SER A 268 -9.49 6.70 35.67
C SER A 268 -9.25 8.13 36.17
N LEU A 269 -8.40 8.89 35.48
CA LEU A 269 -8.18 10.32 35.72
C LEU A 269 -9.19 11.24 35.02
N GLY A 270 -10.21 10.69 34.33
CA GLY A 270 -11.19 11.47 33.57
C GLY A 270 -10.59 12.16 32.33
N MET A 271 -9.46 11.69 31.84
CA MET A 271 -8.77 12.24 30.67
C MET A 271 -9.21 11.53 29.39
N GLU A 272 -10.42 11.83 28.91
CA GLU A 272 -11.00 11.25 27.68
C GLU A 272 -10.11 11.41 26.43
N ARG A 273 -9.20 12.40 26.44
CA ARG A 273 -8.31 12.74 25.33
C ARG A 273 -6.84 12.70 25.73
N ALA A 274 -6.45 11.73 26.57
CA ALA A 274 -5.07 11.63 27.02
C ALA A 274 -4.09 11.48 25.85
N GLN A 275 -3.03 12.27 25.91
CA GLN A 275 -1.94 12.28 24.94
C GLN A 275 -0.66 12.00 25.69
N GLY A 276 0.14 11.07 25.18
CA GLY A 276 1.39 10.69 25.83
C GLY A 276 2.03 9.51 25.14
N ALA A 277 3.22 9.17 25.58
CA ALA A 277 3.95 8.01 25.11
C ALA A 277 4.77 7.44 26.25
N PHE A 278 5.20 6.19 26.09
CA PHE A 278 6.23 5.61 26.94
C PHE A 278 7.22 4.83 26.09
N VAL A 279 8.43 4.72 26.62
CA VAL A 279 9.50 3.89 26.08
C VAL A 279 10.10 3.11 27.23
N ALA A 280 10.22 1.79 27.07
CA ALA A 280 10.93 0.91 27.98
C ALA A 280 12.15 0.35 27.25
N ILE A 281 13.33 0.51 27.83
CA ILE A 281 14.60 0.03 27.28
C ILE A 281 15.31 -0.89 28.28
N ASP A 282 16.07 -1.86 27.80
CA ASP A 282 17.06 -2.55 28.61
C ASP A 282 18.33 -1.67 28.68
N PRO A 283 18.70 -1.12 29.86
CA PRO A 283 19.83 -0.21 29.96
C PRO A 283 21.18 -0.89 29.71
N ARG A 284 21.24 -2.23 29.75
CA ARG A 284 22.49 -2.99 29.54
C ARG A 284 22.79 -3.19 28.06
N THR A 285 21.77 -3.29 27.22
CA THR A 285 21.90 -3.57 25.78
C THR A 285 21.46 -2.40 24.90
N GLY A 286 20.72 -1.44 25.45
CA GLY A 286 20.03 -0.40 24.70
C GLY A 286 18.81 -0.90 23.92
N GLY A 287 18.44 -2.18 24.06
CA GLY A 287 17.31 -2.77 23.33
C GLY A 287 15.97 -2.17 23.78
N VAL A 288 15.15 -1.74 22.83
CA VAL A 288 13.79 -1.25 23.10
C VAL A 288 12.87 -2.44 23.36
N LEU A 289 12.36 -2.53 24.58
CA LEU A 289 11.45 -3.58 25.05
C LEU A 289 9.98 -3.24 24.78
N ALA A 290 9.63 -1.96 24.82
CA ALA A 290 8.30 -1.47 24.45
C ALA A 290 8.36 0.02 24.08
N LEU A 291 7.55 0.43 23.11
CA LEU A 291 7.42 1.81 22.63
C LEU A 291 6.00 2.04 22.14
N TYR A 292 5.25 2.90 22.82
CA TYR A 292 3.84 3.15 22.52
C TYR A 292 3.53 4.64 22.59
N SER A 293 2.66 5.10 21.69
CA SER A 293 2.16 6.47 21.62
C SER A 293 0.64 6.47 21.66
N ASN A 294 0.06 7.42 22.38
CA ASN A 294 -1.37 7.58 22.58
C ASN A 294 -1.83 8.99 22.20
N PRO A 295 -3.00 9.14 21.56
CA PRO A 295 -3.87 8.07 21.07
C PRO A 295 -3.25 7.29 19.89
N SER A 296 -3.65 6.03 19.76
CA SER A 296 -3.21 5.13 18.69
C SER A 296 -4.31 4.91 17.64
N TYR A 297 -4.00 4.12 16.61
CA TYR A 297 -4.89 3.76 15.52
C TYR A 297 -4.69 2.29 15.16
N ASP A 298 -5.66 1.64 14.52
CA ASP A 298 -5.47 0.27 14.04
C ASP A 298 -4.73 0.26 12.69
N PRO A 299 -3.49 -0.27 12.62
CA PRO A 299 -2.73 -0.32 11.37
C PRO A 299 -3.37 -1.24 10.32
N ASN A 300 -4.23 -2.18 10.74
CA ASN A 300 -4.95 -3.06 9.82
C ASN A 300 -5.93 -2.29 8.91
N LEU A 301 -6.39 -1.10 9.33
CA LEU A 301 -7.27 -0.23 8.53
C LEU A 301 -6.61 0.29 7.24
N PHE A 302 -5.28 0.27 7.18
CA PHE A 302 -4.51 0.68 6.00
C PHE A 302 -4.24 -0.49 5.05
N THR A 303 -4.30 -1.72 5.56
CA THR A 303 -4.03 -2.93 4.79
C THR A 303 -5.19 -3.18 3.80
N GLY A 304 -4.96 -2.96 2.52
CA GLY A 304 -5.99 -3.00 1.47
C GLY A 304 -6.61 -1.65 1.08
N GLY A 305 -6.13 -0.57 1.70
CA GLY A 305 -6.45 0.80 1.32
C GLY A 305 -7.50 1.37 2.27
N ILE A 306 -7.13 2.46 2.95
CA ILE A 306 -7.98 3.05 3.96
C ILE A 306 -9.21 3.72 3.34
N ARG A 307 -10.37 3.53 3.97
CA ARG A 307 -11.59 4.24 3.58
C ARG A 307 -11.44 5.74 3.80
N SER A 308 -11.98 6.53 2.88
CA SER A 308 -11.80 8.00 2.89
C SER A 308 -12.41 8.70 4.10
N ASP A 309 -13.48 8.15 4.68
CA ASP A 309 -14.12 8.64 5.90
C ASP A 309 -13.25 8.38 7.13
N ILE A 310 -12.71 7.17 7.27
CA ILE A 310 -11.78 6.80 8.36
C ILE A 310 -10.50 7.62 8.28
N TRP A 311 -9.91 7.74 7.08
CA TRP A 311 -8.72 8.57 6.87
C TRP A 311 -8.96 10.04 7.27
N ARG A 312 -10.14 10.58 6.92
CA ARG A 312 -10.51 11.94 7.31
C ARG A 312 -10.67 12.06 8.83
N ALA A 313 -11.29 11.08 9.48
CA ALA A 313 -11.43 11.07 10.93
C ALA A 313 -10.05 11.08 11.63
N LEU A 314 -9.12 10.22 11.20
CA LEU A 314 -7.77 10.16 11.79
C LEU A 314 -6.95 11.44 11.55
N THR A 315 -7.09 12.06 10.38
CA THR A 315 -6.31 13.27 10.02
C THR A 315 -6.87 14.57 10.58
N GLN A 316 -8.19 14.63 10.82
CA GLN A 316 -8.86 15.80 11.40
C GLN A 316 -9.01 15.73 12.93
N ASP A 317 -8.67 14.60 13.56
CA ASP A 317 -8.71 14.48 15.01
C ASP A 317 -7.68 15.43 15.65
N SER A 318 -8.16 16.35 16.50
CA SER A 318 -7.29 17.30 17.19
C SER A 318 -6.35 16.64 18.20
N THR A 319 -6.57 15.38 18.56
CA THR A 319 -5.63 14.59 19.36
C THR A 319 -4.47 14.03 18.56
N LYS A 320 -4.43 14.15 17.22
CA LYS A 320 -3.33 13.69 16.35
C LYS A 320 -2.93 12.22 16.62
N PRO A 321 -3.79 11.23 16.36
CA PRO A 321 -3.50 9.82 16.62
C PRO A 321 -2.38 9.25 15.72
N LEU A 322 -2.16 9.82 14.54
CA LEU A 322 -1.10 9.38 13.62
C LEU A 322 0.31 9.83 14.07
N LEU A 323 0.41 10.76 15.03
CA LEU A 323 1.69 11.25 15.53
C LEU A 323 2.31 10.22 16.49
N ASP A 324 3.52 9.77 16.18
CA ASP A 324 4.36 9.06 17.15
C ASP A 324 4.97 10.06 18.13
N ARG A 325 4.45 10.10 19.35
CA ARG A 325 4.92 10.96 20.43
C ARG A 325 6.16 10.43 21.13
N ALA A 326 6.49 9.15 20.98
CA ALA A 326 7.67 8.57 21.58
C ALA A 326 8.95 9.06 20.90
N THR A 327 8.90 9.25 19.58
CA THR A 327 10.07 9.59 18.75
C THR A 327 9.95 10.92 18.02
N GLY A 328 8.73 11.38 17.71
CA GLY A 328 8.47 12.51 16.82
C GLY A 328 7.95 13.77 17.49
N ASP A 329 7.67 13.75 18.80
CA ASP A 329 7.12 14.90 19.53
C ASP A 329 8.12 15.47 20.53
N ALA A 330 8.62 16.68 20.23
CA ALA A 330 9.56 17.38 21.09
C ALA A 330 8.80 18.08 22.23
N GLN A 331 8.86 17.51 23.43
CA GLN A 331 8.27 18.08 24.63
C GLN A 331 9.35 18.68 25.55
N PRO A 332 9.06 19.78 26.28
CA PRO A 332 9.96 20.26 27.32
C PRO A 332 10.17 19.15 28.37
N PRO A 333 11.40 18.68 28.62
CA PRO A 333 11.64 17.55 29.53
C PRO A 333 11.34 17.88 30.99
N GLY A 334 11.29 19.17 31.33
CA GLY A 334 11.00 19.64 32.69
C GLY A 334 12.03 19.11 33.69
N SER A 335 11.56 18.66 34.86
CA SER A 335 12.45 18.20 35.93
C SER A 335 13.26 16.94 35.60
N THR A 336 12.90 16.16 34.57
CA THR A 336 13.68 14.96 34.20
C THR A 336 15.07 15.31 33.68
N PHE A 337 15.23 16.47 33.04
CA PHE A 337 16.51 16.95 32.52
C PHE A 337 17.51 17.37 33.61
N LYS A 338 17.03 17.60 34.84
CA LYS A 338 17.90 17.99 35.97
C LYS A 338 18.95 16.94 36.27
N MET A 339 18.69 15.66 36.00
CA MET A 339 19.67 14.59 36.15
C MET A 339 20.89 14.81 35.26
N SER A 340 20.68 15.18 34.00
CA SER A 340 21.76 15.51 33.06
C SER A 340 22.53 16.75 33.51
N VAL A 341 21.83 17.79 33.98
CA VAL A 341 22.46 19.01 34.50
C VAL A 341 23.32 18.73 35.73
N ALA A 342 22.84 17.89 36.66
CA ALA A 342 23.58 17.49 37.85
C ALA A 342 24.84 16.69 37.49
N ALA A 343 24.74 15.74 36.55
CA ALA A 343 25.90 14.99 36.06
C ALA A 343 26.96 15.89 35.43
N LEU A 344 26.55 16.85 34.58
CA LEU A 344 27.47 17.83 33.98
C LEU A 344 28.11 18.75 35.03
N ALA A 345 27.37 19.15 36.05
CA ALA A 345 27.91 20.01 37.12
C ALA A 345 28.94 19.26 37.99
N LEU A 346 28.72 17.97 38.25
CA LEU A 346 29.69 17.09 38.92
C LEU A 346 30.94 16.90 38.06
N GLU A 347 30.77 16.64 36.76
CA GLU A 347 31.89 16.46 35.81
C GLU A 347 32.72 17.75 35.65
N ALA A 348 32.06 18.90 35.60
CA ALA A 348 32.72 20.20 35.53
C ALA A 348 33.35 20.64 36.87
N GLY A 349 33.19 19.87 37.95
CA GLY A 349 33.69 20.19 39.28
C GLY A 349 33.03 21.42 39.93
N VAL A 350 31.85 21.83 39.44
CA VAL A 350 31.09 22.97 39.99
C VAL A 350 30.44 22.59 41.32
N ILE A 351 30.08 21.31 41.48
CA ILE A 351 29.55 20.72 42.70
C ILE A 351 30.25 19.38 42.98
N THR A 352 30.18 18.91 44.23
CA THR A 352 30.65 17.60 44.68
C THR A 352 29.45 16.74 45.15
N PRO A 353 29.61 15.40 45.30
CA PRO A 353 28.52 14.54 45.77
C PRO A 353 27.93 14.92 47.14
N ASP A 354 28.74 15.53 48.01
CA ASP A 354 28.40 16.00 49.34
C ASP A 354 28.05 17.50 49.39
N TRP A 355 27.97 18.16 48.22
CA TRP A 355 27.71 19.59 48.13
C TRP A 355 26.29 19.93 48.60
N VAL A 356 26.23 20.86 49.55
CA VAL A 356 24.98 21.42 50.07
C VAL A 356 24.81 22.82 49.49
N MET A 357 23.59 23.15 49.04
CA MET A 357 23.28 24.50 48.58
C MET A 357 23.66 25.55 49.64
N PRO A 358 24.54 26.52 49.32
CA PRO A 358 24.94 27.57 50.27
C PRO A 358 23.78 28.50 50.65
N ILE A 359 22.85 28.71 49.72
CA ILE A 359 21.62 29.49 49.94
C ILE A 359 20.45 28.51 49.87
N PRO A 360 19.80 28.20 51.01
CA PRO A 360 18.71 27.24 51.04
C PRO A 360 17.53 27.66 50.16
N CYS A 361 16.89 26.68 49.51
CA CYS A 361 15.73 26.93 48.66
C CYS A 361 14.44 27.00 49.51
N THR A 362 14.12 28.17 50.06
CA THR A 362 12.90 28.40 50.86
C THR A 362 11.66 28.71 50.02
N GLY A 363 11.47 28.02 48.89
CA GLY A 363 10.32 28.21 47.98
C GLY A 363 10.63 29.00 46.70
N GLY A 364 11.86 29.49 46.52
CA GLY A 364 12.31 30.13 45.29
C GLY A 364 13.66 30.82 45.47
N MET A 365 14.24 31.33 44.38
CA MET A 365 15.52 32.03 44.39
C MET A 365 15.50 33.19 43.40
N THR A 366 16.07 34.33 43.80
CA THR A 366 16.33 35.45 42.88
C THR A 366 17.68 35.24 42.22
N TYR A 367 17.70 35.17 40.90
CA TYR A 367 18.92 35.23 40.11
C TYR A 367 18.92 36.51 39.27
N GLN A 368 19.90 37.38 39.52
CA GLN A 368 19.96 38.73 38.97
C GLN A 368 18.68 39.53 39.23
N ARG A 369 17.88 39.80 38.19
CA ARG A 369 16.61 40.58 38.28
C ARG A 369 15.37 39.70 38.14
N ARG A 370 15.50 38.37 38.18
CA ARG A 370 14.38 37.44 38.02
C ARG A 370 14.25 36.54 39.24
N TYR A 371 13.03 36.48 39.79
CA TYR A 371 12.67 35.53 40.83
C TYR A 371 12.14 34.25 40.20
N ALA A 372 12.82 33.13 40.45
CA ALA A 372 12.39 31.81 40.04
C ALA A 372 11.70 31.10 41.23
N ARG A 373 10.42 30.79 41.07
CA ARG A 373 9.65 30.02 42.07
C ARG A 373 10.08 28.56 42.06
N CYS A 374 10.06 27.95 43.23
CA CYS A 374 10.22 26.51 43.38
C CYS A 374 8.85 25.84 43.58
N TRP A 375 8.78 24.53 43.33
CA TRP A 375 7.54 23.76 43.46
C TRP A 375 7.17 23.48 44.93
N THR A 376 8.17 23.51 45.83
CA THR A 376 7.99 23.36 47.28
C THR A 376 9.04 24.17 48.05
N ASN A 377 8.89 24.22 49.37
CA ASN A 377 9.89 24.73 50.31
C ASN A 377 10.78 23.56 50.76
N HIS A 378 12.07 23.60 50.43
CA HIS A 378 13.04 22.55 50.77
C HIS A 378 13.71 22.78 52.14
N GLY A 379 13.29 23.80 52.89
CA GLY A 379 13.82 24.09 54.22
C GLY A 379 15.23 24.70 54.19
N GLN A 380 16.01 24.40 55.23
CA GLN A 380 17.30 25.03 55.50
C GLN A 380 18.51 24.28 54.92
N ARG A 381 18.30 23.07 54.39
CA ARG A 381 19.36 22.24 53.83
C ARG A 381 18.81 21.47 52.63
N PHE A 382 19.50 21.57 51.51
CA PHE A 382 19.18 20.85 50.28
C PHE A 382 20.49 20.45 49.60
N ASP A 383 20.67 19.16 49.36
CA ASP A 383 21.84 18.58 48.69
C ASP A 383 21.40 17.77 47.46
N LEU A 384 22.35 17.10 46.80
CA LEU A 384 22.05 16.31 45.60
C LEU A 384 21.16 15.08 45.85
N ALA A 385 21.07 14.60 47.10
CA ALA A 385 20.25 13.45 47.46
C ALA A 385 18.77 13.81 47.66
N GLY A 386 18.47 15.11 47.84
CA GLY A 386 17.11 15.65 48.01
C GLY A 386 16.78 15.99 49.45
#